data_AF-A0A6C0J589-F1
#
_entry.id   AF-A0A6C0J589-F1
#
_cell.length_a   1.000
_cell.length_b   1.000
_cell.length_c   1.000
_cell.angle_alpha   90.00
_cell.angle_beta   90.00
_cell.angle_gamma   90.00
#
_symmetry.space_group_name_H-M   'P 1'
#
loop_
_entity.id
_entity.type
_entity.pdbx_description
1 polymer ?
#
loop_
_entity_poly.entity_id
_entity_poly.type
_entity_poly.pdbx_seq_one_letter_code
_entity_poly.pdbx_strand_id
1 'polypeptide(L)' 'MVNIVDALRRGAPFFSFIIGLGIASLLFHRRFTIINTLAIPLTDTTTKVSKFDGKCYRFRVEDASCQFVSSL' A
#
# COMPACT_ATOMS: atom_id res chain seq x y z
N MET A 1 -44.36 17.47 -0.83
CA MET A 1 -43.05 18.15 -0.73
C MET A 1 -42.32 17.55 0.45
N VAL A 2 -41.21 16.85 0.23
CA VAL A 2 -40.48 16.18 1.33
C VAL A 2 -39.88 17.27 2.21
N ASN A 3 -40.24 17.27 3.49
CA ASN A 3 -39.72 18.23 4.44
C ASN A 3 -38.32 17.77 4.85
N ILE A 4 -37.30 18.40 4.28
CA ILE A 4 -35.89 18.01 4.42
C ILE A 4 -35.46 17.93 5.90
N VAL A 5 -36.02 18.80 6.73
CA VAL A 5 -35.75 18.83 8.17
C VAL A 5 -36.23 17.56 8.87
N ASP A 6 -37.41 17.06 8.53
CA ASP A 6 -37.95 15.81 9.09
C ASP A 6 -37.19 14.58 8.59
N ALA A 7 -36.75 14.60 7.34
CA ALA A 7 -35.90 13.55 6.77
C ALA A 7 -34.54 13.49 7.48
N LEU A 8 -33.91 14.64 7.75
CA LEU A 8 -32.67 14.71 8.53
C LEU A 8 -32.87 14.23 9.97
N ARG A 9 -33.97 14.63 10.61
CA ARG A 9 -34.26 14.25 12.00
C ARG A 9 -34.48 12.75 12.16
N ARG A 10 -35.10 12.09 11.17
CA ARG A 10 -35.24 10.63 11.13
C ARG A 10 -33.93 9.92 10.80
N GLY A 11 -33.07 10.52 9.98
CA GLY A 11 -31.76 9.97 9.60
C GLY A 11 -30.64 10.23 10.61
N ALA A 12 -30.84 11.09 11.60
CA ALA A 12 -29.85 11.45 12.61
C ALA A 12 -29.05 10.27 13.21
N PRO A 13 -29.66 9.14 13.65
CA PRO A 13 -28.90 8.00 14.17
C PRO A 13 -27.99 7.35 13.13
N PHE A 14 -28.42 7.27 11.86
CA PHE A 14 -27.61 6.72 10.77
C PHE A 14 -26.38 7.60 10.49
N PHE A 15 -26.57 8.91 10.41
CA PHE A 15 -25.45 9.84 10.22
C PHE A 15 -24.51 9.86 11.42
N SER A 16 -25.03 9.78 12.64
CA SER A 16 -24.21 9.66 13.86
C SER A 16 -23.32 8.42 13.84
N PHE A 17 -23.83 7.28 13.34
CA PHE A 17 -23.05 6.06 13.19
C PHE A 17 -21.92 6.23 12.17
N ILE A 18 -22.21 6.78 10.99
CA ILE A 18 -21.20 7.00 9.95
C ILE A 18 -20.10 7.94 10.44
N ILE A 19 -20.47 9.04 11.08
CA ILE A 19 -19.53 10.01 11.63
C ILE A 19 -18.66 9.35 12.70
N GLY A 20 -19.27 8.61 13.64
CA GLY A 20 -18.55 7.88 14.68
C GLY A 20 -17.57 6.84 14.11
N LEU A 21 -18.00 6.09 13.09
CA LEU A 21 -17.16 5.10 12.41
C LEU A 21 -16.00 5.75 11.65
N GLY A 22 -16.24 6.90 11.02
CA GLY A 22 -15.20 7.70 10.36
C GLY A 22 -14.15 8.24 11.35
N ILE A 23 -14.58 8.73 12.51
CA ILE A 23 -13.66 9.16 13.56
C ILE A 23 -12.85 7.97 14.09
N ALA A 24 -13.52 6.84 14.33
CA ALA A 24 -12.85 5.63 14.79
C ALA A 24 -11.81 5.13 13.78
N SER A 25 -12.11 5.15 12.47
CA SER A 25 -11.14 4.72 11.46
C SER A 25 -9.93 5.65 11.39
N LEU A 26 -10.10 6.97 11.56
CA LEU A 26 -8.99 7.92 11.60
C LEU A 26 -8.10 7.72 12.83
N LEU A 27 -8.71 7.53 14.01
CA LEU A 27 -7.96 7.37 15.27
C LEU A 27 -7.29 6.00 15.39
N PHE A 28 -7.94 4.95 14.89
CA PHE A 28 -7.48 3.57 15.00
C PHE A 28 -6.95 3.00 13.69
N HIS A 29 -6.60 3.85 12.71
CA HIS A 29 -5.89 3.36 11.53
C HIS A 29 -4.55 2.74 11.97
N ARG A 30 -4.40 1.44 11.75
CA ARG A 30 -3.15 0.74 12.05
C ARG A 30 -2.08 1.30 11.13
N ARG A 31 -0.95 1.73 11.68
CA ARG A 31 0.24 2.02 10.87
C ARG A 31 0.65 0.72 10.18
N PHE A 32 0.44 0.64 8.88
CA PHE A 32 0.97 -0.44 8.06
C PHE A 32 2.31 -0.01 7.51
N THR A 33 3.35 -0.80 7.78
CA THR A 33 4.65 -0.63 7.14
C THR A 33 4.59 -1.31 5.78
N ILE A 34 4.70 -0.53 4.70
CA ILE A 34 4.90 -1.08 3.36
C ILE A 34 6.36 -1.49 3.27
N ILE A 35 6.63 -2.78 3.12
CA ILE A 35 7.96 -3.31 2.84
C ILE A 35 7.99 -3.68 1.37
N ASN A 36 8.82 -2.98 0.60
CA ASN A 36 9.06 -3.35 -0.79
C ASN A 36 9.85 -4.66 -0.81
N THR A 37 9.25 -5.70 -1.39
CA THR A 37 9.90 -7.00 -1.59
C THR A 37 10.15 -7.23 -3.08
N LEU A 38 11.12 -8.08 -3.40
CA LEU A 38 11.36 -8.50 -4.79
C LEU A 38 10.08 -9.15 -5.36
N ALA A 39 9.72 -8.78 -6.59
CA ALA A 39 8.59 -9.37 -7.31
C ALA A 39 8.85 -10.84 -7.75
N ILE A 40 10.08 -11.30 -7.59
CA ILE A 40 10.57 -12.61 -8.05
C ILE A 40 11.40 -13.21 -6.89
N PRO A 41 11.35 -14.54 -6.66
CA PRO A 41 12.21 -15.20 -5.69
C PRO A 41 13.70 -14.91 -5.89
N LEU A 42 14.45 -14.83 -4.79
CA LEU A 42 15.91 -14.64 -4.79
C LEU A 42 16.65 -15.76 -5.54
N THR A 43 16.14 -16.99 -5.48
CA THR A 43 16.68 -18.13 -6.22
C THR A 43 16.64 -17.90 -7.73
N ASP A 44 15.55 -17.33 -8.21
CA ASP A 44 15.28 -17.17 -9.64
C ASP A 44 16.03 -15.97 -10.22
N THR A 45 16.44 -15.02 -9.39
CA THR A 45 17.28 -13.88 -9.79
C THR A 45 18.77 -14.22 -9.77
N THR A 46 19.22 -15.03 -8.82
CA THR A 46 20.66 -15.38 -8.65
C THR A 46 21.14 -16.53 -9.55
N THR A 47 20.24 -17.43 -9.94
CA THR A 47 20.57 -18.58 -10.79
C THR A 47 20.30 -18.35 -12.27
N LYS A 48 19.54 -17.30 -12.60
CA LYS A 48 19.15 -17.02 -13.98
C LYS A 48 20.30 -16.40 -14.77
N VAL A 49 20.55 -17.02 -15.93
CA VAL A 49 21.43 -16.49 -16.96
C VAL A 49 20.54 -15.82 -18.01
N SER A 50 20.65 -14.50 -18.13
CA SER A 50 19.89 -13.72 -19.11
C SER A 50 20.79 -13.37 -20.30
N LYS A 51 20.32 -13.67 -21.51
CA LYS A 51 21.01 -13.30 -22.74
C LYS A 51 20.61 -11.88 -23.14
N PHE A 52 21.57 -10.98 -23.23
CA PHE A 52 21.37 -9.61 -23.70
C PHE A 52 22.53 -9.24 -24.62
N ASP A 53 22.25 -8.59 -25.75
CA ASP A 53 23.28 -8.15 -26.71
C ASP A 53 24.32 -9.24 -27.11
N GLY A 54 23.84 -10.44 -27.40
CA GLY A 54 24.69 -11.58 -27.80
C GLY A 54 25.53 -12.19 -26.67
N LYS A 55 25.52 -11.62 -25.46
CA LYS A 55 26.27 -12.09 -24.28
C LYS A 55 25.35 -12.66 -23.22
N CYS A 56 25.88 -13.58 -22.42
CA CYS A 56 25.16 -14.19 -21.29
C CYS A 56 25.61 -13.53 -20.00
N TYR A 57 24.66 -12.96 -19.25
CA TYR A 57 24.91 -12.31 -17.98
C TYR A 57 24.32 -13.13 -16.84
N ARG A 58 25.10 -13.28 -15.77
CA ARG A 58 24.64 -13.83 -14.49
C ARG A 58 24.78 -12.75 -13.43
N PHE A 59 23.67 -12.40 -12.80
CA PHE A 59 23.65 -11.38 -11.76
C PHE A 59 23.87 -12.05 -10.40
N ARG A 60 24.85 -11.54 -9.65
CA ARG A 60 25.07 -11.91 -8.25
C ARG A 60 24.51 -10.77 -7.40
N VAL A 61 23.71 -11.11 -6.40
CA VAL A 61 23.30 -10.12 -5.40
C VAL A 61 24.52 -9.86 -4.53
N GLU A 62 25.03 -8.64 -4.60
CA GLU A 62 26.00 -8.13 -3.63
C GLU A 62 25.20 -7.48 -2.50
N ASP A 63 25.64 -7.62 -1.26
CA ASP A 63 25.08 -6.93 -0.08
C ASP A 63 25.43 -5.43 -0.14
N ALA A 64 24.99 -4.76 -1.20
CA ALA A 64 25.12 -3.33 -1.35
C ALA A 64 24.02 -2.68 -0.51
N SER A 65 24.42 -1.85 0.46
CA SER A 65 23.50 -0.94 1.12
C SER A 65 22.99 0.06 0.06
N CYS A 66 21.79 -0.17 -0.49
CA CYS A 66 21.12 0.84 -1.29
C CYS A 66 20.94 2.08 -0.40
N GLN A 67 21.65 3.17 -0.72
CA GLN A 67 21.27 4.48 -0.21
C GLN A 67 19.94 4.80 -0.87
N PHE A 68 18.83 4.45 -0.22
CA PHE A 68 17.52 4.90 -0.64
C PHE A 68 17.50 6.43 -0.44
N VAL A 69 17.91 7.18 -1.46
CA VAL A 69 17.55 8.59 -1.54
C VAL A 69 16.04 8.58 -1.77
N SER A 70 15.30 8.69 -0.67
CA SER A 70 13.87 8.98 -0.68
C SER A 70 13.69 10.33 -1.37
N SER A 71 13.58 10.35 -2.69
CA SER A 71 13.06 11.49 -3.42
C SER A 71 11.56 11.52 -3.16
N LEU A 72 11.19 12.29 -2.13
CA LEU A 72 9.83 12.74 -1.86
C LEU A 72 9.31 13.56 -3.06
#